data_AF-A0A2H5VDY2-F1
#
_entry.id   AF-A0A2H5VDY2-F1
#
_cell.length_a   1.000
_cell.length_b   1.000
_cell.length_c   1.000
_cell.angle_alpha   90.00
_cell.angle_beta   90.00
_cell.angle_gamma   90.00
#
_symmetry.space_group_name_H-M   'P 1'
#
loop_
_entity.id
_entity.type
_entity.pdbx_description
1 polymer ?
#
loop_
_entity_poly.entity_id
_entity_poly.type
_entity_poly.pdbx_seq_one_letter_code
_entity_poly.pdbx_strand_id
1 'polypeptide(L)' 'MIVCNKCKTVLYLGFELKSPKDILKATEGRCRGCGSILNYNNVKLEVTKA' A
#
# COMPACT_ATOMS: atom_id res chain seq x y z
N MET A 1 -3.96 -3.45 7.18
CA MET A 1 -3.33 -2.17 6.77
C MET A 1 -2.29 -2.44 5.69
N ILE A 2 -2.10 -1.55 4.74
CA ILE A 2 -1.09 -1.72 3.68
C ILE A 2 -0.14 -0.55 3.71
N VAL A 3 1.15 -0.85 3.73
CA VAL A 3 2.21 0.13 3.92
C VAL A 3 3.23 0.06 2.81
N CYS A 4 3.83 1.21 2.49
CA CYS A 4 4.96 1.27 1.59
C CYS A 4 6.15 0.54 2.21
N ASN A 5 6.77 -0.39 1.48
CA ASN A 5 7.90 -1.12 2.03
C ASN A 5 9.10 -0.21 2.32
N LYS A 6 9.32 0.82 1.50
CA LYS A 6 10.45 1.77 1.61
C LYS A 6 10.34 2.75 2.77
N CYS A 7 9.24 3.50 2.85
CA CYS A 7 9.10 4.60 3.81
C CYS A 7 8.04 4.37 4.89
N LYS A 8 7.42 3.18 4.91
CA LYS A 8 6.36 2.78 5.86
C LYS A 8 5.09 3.64 5.85
N THR A 9 4.96 4.59 4.92
CA THR A 9 3.73 5.36 4.72
C THR A 9 2.54 4.43 4.47
N VAL A 10 1.45 4.69 5.17
CA VAL A 10 0.18 3.96 4.99
C VAL A 10 -0.38 4.27 3.60
N LEU A 11 -0.48 3.24 2.76
CA LEU A 11 -1.06 3.33 1.42
C LEU A 11 -2.56 3.04 1.44
N TYR A 12 -3.00 2.19 2.37
CA TYR A 12 -4.41 1.89 2.57
C TYR A 12 -4.65 1.43 4.01
N LEU A 13 -5.71 1.99 4.61
CA LEU A 13 -6.24 1.61 5.90
C LEU A 13 -7.73 1.32 5.74
N GLY A 14 -8.15 0.12 6.11
CA GLY A 14 -9.54 -0.31 6.01
C GLY A 14 -9.72 -1.69 6.63
N PHE A 15 -10.97 -2.00 6.98
CA PHE A 15 -11.38 -3.29 7.54
C PHE A 15 -11.49 -4.37 6.46
N GLU A 16 -11.76 -3.97 5.22
CA GLU A 16 -11.83 -4.89 4.08
C GLU A 16 -10.48 -5.04 3.38
N LEU A 17 -10.15 -6.28 3.03
CA LEU A 17 -9.01 -6.62 2.19
C LEU A 17 -9.26 -6.16 0.76
N LYS A 18 -8.63 -5.06 0.36
CA LYS A 18 -8.56 -4.66 -1.05
C LYS A 18 -7.38 -5.34 -1.74
N SER A 19 -7.57 -5.66 -3.02
CA SER A 19 -6.48 -6.20 -3.84
C SER A 19 -5.36 -5.17 -3.98
N PRO A 20 -4.08 -5.58 -4.01
CA PRO A 20 -2.98 -4.69 -4.35
C PRO A 20 -3.20 -3.91 -5.65
N LYS A 21 -3.91 -4.50 -6.63
CA LYS A 21 -4.32 -3.82 -7.88
C LYS A 21 -5.09 -2.53 -7.63
N ASP A 22 -6.08 -2.59 -6.75
CA ASP A 22 -6.99 -1.46 -6.50
C ASP A 22 -6.27 -0.35 -5.74
N ILE A 23 -5.33 -0.73 -4.87
CA ILE A 23 -4.50 0.20 -4.11
C ILE A 23 -3.47 0.87 -5.01
N LEU A 24 -2.87 0.13 -5.93
CA LEU A 24 -1.98 0.68 -6.96
C LEU A 24 -2.73 1.68 -7.84
N LYS A 25 -3.97 1.38 -8.27
CA LYS A 25 -4.82 2.33 -9.01
C LYS A 25 -5.11 3.59 -8.17
N ALA A 26 -5.50 3.44 -6.91
CA ALA A 26 -5.83 4.56 -6.03
C ALA A 26 -4.63 5.46 -5.66
N THR A 27 -3.42 4.95 -5.86
CA THR A 27 -2.16 5.67 -5.60
C THR A 27 -1.43 6.06 -6.88
N GLU A 28 -2.05 5.88 -8.05
CA GLU A 28 -1.43 6.11 -9.37
C GLU A 28 -0.08 5.38 -9.54
N GLY A 29 0.08 4.24 -8.86
CA GLY A 29 1.31 3.47 -8.84
C GLY A 29 2.46 4.18 -8.11
N ARG A 30 2.23 5.19 -7.27
CA ARG A 30 3.27 5.92 -6.54
C ARG A 30 2.98 6.06 -5.06
N CYS A 31 4.02 5.96 -4.24
CA CYS A 31 3.91 6.22 -2.82
C CYS A 31 3.69 7.72 -2.56
N ARG A 32 2.63 8.07 -1.83
CA ARG A 32 2.34 9.47 -1.45
C ARG A 32 3.35 10.05 -0.43
N GLY A 33 4.13 9.19 0.25
CA GLY A 33 5.13 9.63 1.22
C GLY A 33 6.52 9.86 0.63
N CYS A 34 7.00 8.96 -0.24
CA CYS A 34 8.38 9.03 -0.77
C CYS A 34 8.47 9.09 -2.31
N GLY A 35 7.33 9.13 -3.01
CA GLY A 35 7.29 9.19 -4.47
C GLY A 35 7.72 7.90 -5.19
N SER A 36 8.12 6.85 -4.47
CA SER A 36 8.59 5.61 -5.08
C SER A 36 7.49 4.90 -5.87
N ILE A 37 7.85 4.32 -7.00
CA ILE A 37 6.96 3.50 -7.81
C ILE A 37 6.54 2.26 -7.00
N LEU A 38 5.24 2.12 -6.80
CA LEU A 38 4.62 0.98 -6.16
C LEU A 38 4.38 -0.10 -7.22
N ASN A 39 4.79 -1.32 -6.91
CA ASN A 39 4.50 -2.51 -7.68
C ASN A 39 4.20 -3.65 -6.69
N TYR A 40 3.71 -4.79 -7.18
CA TYR A 40 3.36 -5.92 -6.31
C TYR A 40 4.51 -6.42 -5.43
N ASN A 41 5.76 -6.23 -5.86
CA ASN A 41 6.95 -6.65 -5.13
C ASN A 41 7.37 -5.65 -4.04
N ASN A 42 6.91 -4.41 -4.12
CA ASN A 42 7.31 -3.30 -3.25
C ASN A 42 6.21 -2.83 -2.29
N VAL A 43 5.07 -3.54 -2.25
CA VAL A 43 3.96 -3.29 -1.33
C VAL A 43 3.93 -4.40 -0.29
N LYS A 44 3.94 -4.06 1.00
CA LYS A 44 3.81 -5.02 2.09
C LYS A 44 2.37 -5.00 2.61
N LEU A 45 1.71 -6.15 2.52
CA LEU A 45 0.42 -6.41 3.14
C LEU A 45 0.65 -6.76 4.62
N GLU A 46 0.14 -5.95 5.53
CA GLU A 46 0.16 -6.26 6.96
C GLU A 46 -1.28 -6.44 7.46
N VAL A 47 -1.65 -7.69 7.71
CA VAL A 47 -2.91 -8.02 8.37
C VAL A 47 -2.66 -7.95 9.87
N THR A 48 -2.91 -6.79 10.46
CA THR A 48 -3.02 -6.64 11.90
C THR A 48 -4.43 -7.06 12.32
N LYS A 49 -4.55 -8.16 13.10
CA LYS A 49 -5.77 -8.43 13.88
C LYS A 49 -5.93 -7.29 14.89
N ALA A 50 -7.12 -6.71 14.96
CA ALA A 50 -7.52 -5.84 16.05
C ALA A 50 -7.54 -6.64 17.37
#